data_AF-A0A7Y3GJ37-F1
#
_entry.id   AF-A0A7Y3GJ37-F1
#
_cell.length_a   1.000
_cell.length_b   1.000
_cell.length_c   1.000
_cell.angle_alpha   90.00
_cell.angle_beta   90.00
_cell.angle_gamma   90.00
#
_symmetry.space_group_name_H-M   'P 1'
#
loop_
_entity.id
_entity.type
_entity.pdbx_description
1 polymer ?
#
loop_
_entity_poly.entity_id
_entity_poly.type
_entity_poly.pdbx_seq_one_letter_code
_entity_poly.pdbx_strand_id
1 'polypeptide(L)'
;PGKPSKEIRTHLAIYRHRPDVNGIFHSHSPWAIACAEDATEIRTLALHAHAKLGVIPVLKVDGYADDAVAQAVKALLKAHSGLQAFVQQKHGIFSLAQTITLAEHHAELVEETAQIAWLVELKKICRQAPQIVRH
;
A
#
# COMPACT_ATOMS: atom_id res chain seq x y z
N PRO A 1 -10.57 -8.23 28.30
CA PRO A 1 -10.40 -8.10 26.83
C PRO A 1 -10.59 -6.65 26.38
N GLY A 2 -9.67 -6.12 25.56
CA GLY A 2 -9.73 -4.75 25.05
C GLY A 2 -10.75 -4.56 23.92
N LYS A 3 -11.11 -3.32 23.63
CA LYS A 3 -11.95 -2.98 22.47
C LYS A 3 -11.16 -3.30 21.18
N PRO A 4 -11.77 -3.96 20.18
CA PRO A 4 -11.12 -4.18 18.88
C PRO A 4 -10.69 -2.88 18.21
N SER A 5 -9.69 -2.99 17.32
CA SER A 5 -9.25 -1.87 16.47
C SER A 5 -10.42 -1.24 15.72
N LYS A 6 -10.33 0.07 15.49
CA LYS A 6 -11.29 0.79 14.63
C LYS A 6 -11.30 0.18 13.21
N GLU A 7 -10.18 -0.36 12.74
CA GLU A 7 -9.99 -0.99 11.41
C GLU A 7 -10.62 -2.38 11.24
N ILE A 8 -11.32 -2.89 12.25
CA ILE A 8 -11.82 -4.27 12.22
C ILE A 8 -12.74 -4.54 11.02
N ARG A 9 -13.49 -3.55 10.53
CA ARG A 9 -14.36 -3.72 9.36
C ARG A 9 -13.58 -4.02 8.09
N THR A 10 -12.46 -3.32 7.87
CA THR A 10 -11.55 -3.53 6.74
C THR A 10 -10.96 -4.94 6.78
N HIS A 11 -10.46 -5.36 7.94
CA HIS A 11 -9.93 -6.72 8.14
C HIS A 11 -10.98 -7.80 7.88
N LEU A 12 -12.19 -7.65 8.41
CA LEU A 12 -13.29 -8.59 8.20
C LEU A 12 -13.71 -8.65 6.71
N ALA A 13 -13.71 -7.52 6.00
CA ALA A 13 -14.00 -7.49 4.58
C ALA A 13 -12.96 -8.29 3.78
N ILE A 14 -11.68 -8.18 4.13
CA ILE A 14 -10.61 -8.95 3.50
C ILE A 14 -10.78 -10.45 3.78
N TYR A 15 -10.86 -10.86 5.06
CA TYR A 15 -10.95 -12.27 5.43
C TYR A 15 -12.16 -12.97 4.81
N ARG A 16 -13.29 -12.28 4.65
CA ARG A 16 -14.50 -12.83 3.99
C ARG A 16 -14.30 -13.13 2.50
N HIS A 17 -13.41 -12.42 1.81
CA HIS A 17 -13.21 -12.53 0.37
C HIS A 17 -11.91 -13.23 -0.03
N ARG A 18 -10.97 -13.38 0.91
CA ARG A 18 -9.67 -14.03 0.71
C ARG A 18 -9.47 -15.13 1.77
N PRO A 19 -10.06 -16.32 1.56
CA PRO A 19 -9.93 -17.44 2.50
C PRO A 19 -8.49 -17.99 2.60
N ASP A 20 -7.61 -17.61 1.67
CA ASP A 20 -6.17 -17.93 1.68
C ASP A 20 -5.36 -16.97 2.58
N VAL A 21 -5.95 -15.89 3.08
CA VAL A 21 -5.30 -14.90 3.93
C VAL A 21 -5.58 -15.20 5.40
N ASN A 22 -4.52 -15.39 6.19
CA ASN A 22 -4.58 -15.56 7.65
C ASN A 22 -3.79 -14.48 8.41
N GLY A 23 -3.15 -13.56 7.71
CA GLY A 23 -2.43 -12.42 8.26
C GLY A 23 -2.73 -11.17 7.48
N ILE A 24 -3.10 -10.11 8.20
CA ILE A 24 -3.27 -8.76 7.65
C ILE A 24 -2.44 -7.81 8.51
N PHE A 25 -1.53 -7.09 7.86
CA PHE A 25 -0.75 -6.04 8.51
C PHE A 25 -1.19 -4.69 7.97
N HIS A 26 -1.34 -3.73 8.88
CA HIS A 26 -1.75 -2.37 8.57
C HIS A 26 -0.80 -1.37 9.22
N SER A 27 -0.34 -0.40 8.45
CA SER A 27 0.53 0.68 8.94
C SER A 27 0.27 2.00 8.22
N HIS A 28 0.61 3.09 8.89
CA HIS A 28 0.57 4.44 8.34
C HIS A 28 1.97 4.85 7.87
N SER A 29 2.56 4.06 6.98
CA SER A 29 3.93 4.28 6.53
C SER A 29 4.01 5.52 5.62
N PRO A 30 4.89 6.49 5.93
CA PRO A 30 4.83 7.84 5.36
C PRO A 30 5.13 7.88 3.87
N TRP A 31 6.07 7.08 3.36
CA TRP A 31 6.46 7.12 1.96
C TRP A 31 5.35 6.54 1.07
N ALA A 32 4.74 5.43 1.48
CA ALA A 32 3.59 4.85 0.81
C ALA A 32 2.39 5.80 0.77
N ILE A 33 2.08 6.48 1.89
CA ILE A 33 1.01 7.50 1.95
C ILE A 33 1.33 8.65 0.97
N ALA A 34 2.55 9.18 1.00
CA ALA A 34 2.96 10.27 0.13
C ALA A 34 2.90 9.89 -1.35
N CYS A 35 3.35 8.68 -1.72
CA CYS A 35 3.22 8.18 -3.09
C CYS A 35 1.77 8.01 -3.54
N ALA A 36 0.86 7.62 -2.63
CA ALA A 36 -0.53 7.35 -2.96
C ALA A 36 -1.36 8.61 -3.22
N GLU A 37 -0.92 9.79 -2.76
CA GLU A 37 -1.70 11.03 -2.83
C GLU A 37 -2.16 11.36 -4.25
N ASP A 38 -1.29 11.18 -5.26
CA ASP A 38 -1.61 11.50 -6.66
C ASP A 38 -1.58 10.28 -7.59
N ALA A 39 -1.48 9.06 -7.03
CA ALA A 39 -1.34 7.83 -7.81
C ALA A 39 -2.63 6.99 -7.88
N THR A 40 -2.76 6.18 -8.92
CA THR A 40 -3.75 5.08 -9.00
C THR A 40 -3.15 3.74 -8.58
N GLU A 41 -1.83 3.63 -8.65
CA GLU A 41 -1.04 2.47 -8.25
C GLU A 41 0.40 2.92 -7.92
N ILE A 42 1.07 2.20 -7.03
CA ILE A 42 2.51 2.30 -6.79
C ILE A 42 3.19 1.22 -7.62
N ARG A 43 4.03 1.63 -8.57
CA ARG A 43 4.77 0.72 -9.46
C ARG A 43 6.00 0.16 -8.76
N THR A 44 6.18 -1.15 -8.82
CA THR A 44 7.37 -1.83 -8.31
C THR A 44 8.55 -1.62 -9.26
N LEU A 45 9.50 -0.79 -8.86
CA LEU A 45 10.69 -0.49 -9.66
C LEU A 45 11.76 -1.59 -9.54
N ALA A 46 11.89 -2.21 -8.37
CA ALA A 46 12.80 -3.32 -8.14
C ALA A 46 12.20 -4.64 -8.63
N LEU A 47 13.01 -5.48 -9.29
CA LEU A 47 12.58 -6.81 -9.75
C LEU A 47 12.05 -7.69 -8.60
N HIS A 48 12.69 -7.59 -7.42
CA HIS A 48 12.27 -8.30 -6.23
C HIS A 48 10.85 -7.91 -5.77
N ALA A 49 10.58 -6.60 -5.72
CA ALA A 49 9.27 -6.06 -5.38
C ALA A 49 8.21 -6.50 -6.41
N HIS A 50 8.55 -6.45 -7.70
CA HIS A 50 7.64 -6.86 -8.78
C HIS A 50 7.28 -8.34 -8.68
N ALA A 51 8.27 -9.21 -8.46
CA ALA A 51 8.05 -10.66 -8.38
C ALA A 51 7.18 -11.06 -7.19
N LYS A 52 7.21 -10.29 -6.09
CA LYS A 52 6.39 -10.54 -4.91
C LYS A 52 5.01 -9.88 -5.04
N LEU A 53 4.99 -8.55 -5.18
CA LEU A 53 3.78 -7.75 -5.03
C LEU A 53 3.06 -7.43 -6.35
N GLY A 54 3.72 -7.58 -7.50
CA GLY A 54 3.19 -7.09 -8.78
C GLY A 54 3.06 -5.56 -8.80
N VAL A 55 1.95 -5.02 -9.26
CA VAL A 55 1.60 -3.60 -9.04
C VAL A 55 0.83 -3.46 -7.74
N ILE A 56 1.05 -2.36 -6.99
CA ILE A 56 0.38 -2.12 -5.71
C ILE A 56 -0.75 -1.10 -5.95
N PRO A 57 -2.03 -1.49 -5.95
CA PRO A 57 -3.12 -0.56 -6.22
C PRO A 57 -3.28 0.50 -5.12
N VAL A 58 -3.73 1.69 -5.51
CA VAL A 58 -4.18 2.73 -4.58
C VAL A 58 -5.71 2.72 -4.53
N LEU A 59 -6.27 2.41 -3.35
CA LEU A 59 -7.69 2.46 -3.10
C LEU A 59 -8.12 3.90 -2.77
N LYS A 60 -8.90 4.51 -3.66
CA LYS A 60 -9.47 5.84 -3.48
C LYS A 60 -10.89 5.72 -2.93
N VAL A 61 -11.01 5.86 -1.61
CA VAL A 61 -12.29 5.85 -0.90
C VAL A 61 -12.14 6.74 0.33
N ASP A 62 -13.12 7.62 0.55
CA ASP A 62 -13.16 8.46 1.75
C ASP A 62 -13.57 7.63 2.97
N GLY A 63 -13.08 8.04 4.14
CA GLY A 63 -13.39 7.40 5.42
C GLY A 63 -12.36 6.35 5.85
N TYR A 64 -12.56 5.82 7.05
CA TYR A 64 -11.74 4.76 7.63
C TYR A 64 -12.66 3.74 8.27
N ALA A 65 -12.48 2.47 7.90
CA ALA A 65 -13.17 1.34 8.51
C ALA A 65 -14.70 1.45 8.58
N ASP A 66 -15.33 2.00 7.54
CA ASP A 66 -16.79 2.06 7.38
C ASP A 66 -17.28 1.11 6.27
N ASP A 67 -18.59 1.16 5.99
CA ASP A 67 -19.19 0.27 4.99
C ASP A 67 -18.79 0.64 3.55
N ALA A 68 -18.50 1.92 3.28
CA ALA A 68 -18.01 2.35 1.98
C ALA A 68 -16.61 1.79 1.72
N VAL A 69 -15.72 1.89 2.70
CA VAL A 69 -14.38 1.28 2.67
C VAL A 69 -14.48 -0.24 2.47
N ALA A 70 -15.36 -0.91 3.21
CA ALA A 70 -15.54 -2.36 3.09
C ALA A 70 -16.01 -2.80 1.68
N GLN A 71 -16.93 -2.06 1.05
CA GLN A 71 -17.35 -2.34 -0.33
C GLN A 71 -16.25 -2.03 -1.35
N ALA A 72 -15.50 -0.95 -1.15
CA ALA A 72 -14.39 -0.59 -2.02
C ALA A 72 -13.28 -1.66 -1.98
N VAL A 73 -12.93 -2.15 -0.78
CA VAL A 73 -11.98 -3.25 -0.60
C VAL A 73 -12.49 -4.53 -1.26
N LYS A 74 -13.79 -4.86 -1.12
CA LYS A 74 -14.39 -6.00 -1.82
C LYS A 74 -14.25 -5.88 -3.33
N ALA A 75 -14.52 -4.71 -3.90
CA ALA A 75 -14.39 -4.47 -5.34
C ALA A 75 -12.92 -4.64 -5.79
N LEU A 76 -11.98 -4.09 -5.01
CA LEU A 76 -10.55 -4.23 -5.25
C LEU A 76 -10.10 -5.70 -5.25
N LEU A 77 -10.49 -6.47 -4.24
CA LEU A 77 -10.11 -7.89 -4.13
C LEU A 77 -10.70 -8.75 -5.27
N LYS A 78 -11.87 -8.38 -5.81
CA LYS A 78 -12.45 -9.04 -6.98
C LYS A 78 -11.68 -8.71 -8.27
N ALA A 79 -11.22 -7.47 -8.41
CA ALA A 79 -10.41 -7.06 -9.56
C ALA A 79 -8.98 -7.66 -9.51
N HIS A 80 -8.49 -7.99 -8.31
CA HIS A 80 -7.13 -8.48 -8.08
C HIS A 80 -7.15 -9.75 -7.19
N SER A 81 -7.43 -10.91 -7.78
CA SER A 81 -7.59 -12.19 -7.05
C SER A 81 -6.34 -12.63 -6.26
N GLY A 82 -5.14 -12.21 -6.68
CA GLY A 82 -3.86 -12.51 -6.02
C GLY A 82 -3.26 -11.34 -5.23
N LEU A 83 -4.05 -10.29 -4.93
CA LEU A 83 -3.55 -9.06 -4.31
C LEU A 83 -2.81 -9.34 -3.00
N GLN A 84 -1.56 -8.90 -2.89
CA GLN A 84 -0.76 -9.07 -1.67
C GLN A 84 -0.69 -7.81 -0.82
N ALA A 85 -0.85 -6.63 -1.42
CA ALA A 85 -0.92 -5.38 -0.70
C ALA A 85 -1.65 -4.31 -1.52
N PHE A 86 -2.23 -3.33 -0.83
CA PHE A 86 -2.74 -2.10 -1.42
C PHE A 86 -2.50 -0.94 -0.45
N VAL A 87 -2.57 0.28 -0.98
CA VAL A 87 -2.52 1.51 -0.15
C VAL A 87 -3.86 2.20 -0.25
N GLN A 88 -4.49 2.50 0.89
CA GLN A 88 -5.63 3.41 0.89
C GLN A 88 -5.11 4.85 0.92
N GLN A 89 -5.55 5.65 -0.05
CA GLN A 89 -5.17 7.06 -0.17
C GLN A 89 -5.47 7.81 1.15
N LYS A 90 -4.56 8.68 1.59
CA LYS A 90 -4.65 9.46 2.85
C LYS A 90 -4.76 8.62 4.14
N HIS A 91 -4.52 7.31 4.07
CA HIS A 91 -4.66 6.42 5.22
C HIS A 91 -3.43 5.55 5.45
N GLY A 92 -3.14 4.58 4.59
CA GLY A 92 -2.01 3.69 4.81
C GLY A 92 -2.03 2.36 4.06
N ILE A 93 -1.08 1.51 4.39
CA ILE A 93 -0.86 0.20 3.76
C ILE A 93 -1.80 -0.83 4.40
N PHE A 94 -2.36 -1.71 3.56
CA PHE A 94 -2.93 -2.98 3.98
C PHE A 94 -2.25 -4.09 3.19
N SER A 95 -1.56 -4.98 3.89
CA SER A 95 -0.89 -6.14 3.30
C SER A 95 -1.50 -7.44 3.80
N LEU A 96 -1.53 -8.43 2.92
CA LEU A 96 -2.30 -9.65 3.04
C LEU A 96 -1.38 -10.85 2.79
N ALA A 97 -1.45 -11.86 3.65
CA ALA A 97 -0.68 -13.10 3.45
C ALA A 97 -1.24 -14.28 4.25
N GLN A 98 -0.62 -15.46 4.05
CA GLN A 98 -0.91 -16.67 4.81
C GLN A 98 -0.41 -16.62 6.27
N THR A 99 0.48 -15.68 6.61
CA THR A 99 0.96 -15.48 7.98
C THR A 99 1.11 -13.98 8.26
N ILE A 100 1.01 -13.58 9.53
CA ILE A 100 1.19 -12.17 9.91
C ILE A 100 2.59 -11.66 9.58
N THR A 101 3.63 -12.48 9.76
CA THR A 101 5.01 -12.14 9.41
C THR A 101 5.18 -11.90 7.91
N LEU A 102 4.57 -12.73 7.06
CA LEU A 102 4.65 -12.51 5.62
C LEU A 102 3.87 -11.26 5.19
N ALA A 103 2.74 -10.97 5.85
CA ALA A 103 2.00 -9.72 5.60
C ALA A 103 2.84 -8.51 6.01
N GLU A 104 3.54 -8.57 7.14
CA GLU A 104 4.45 -7.50 7.57
C GLU A 104 5.62 -7.29 6.59
N HIS A 105 6.27 -8.35 6.10
CA HIS A 105 7.27 -8.24 5.03
C HIS A 105 6.70 -7.61 3.74
N HIS A 106 5.45 -7.92 3.37
CA HIS A 106 4.81 -7.26 2.23
C HIS A 106 4.64 -5.75 2.47
N ALA A 107 4.28 -5.32 3.69
CA ALA A 107 4.15 -3.91 4.01
C ALA A 107 5.49 -3.18 4.00
N GLU A 108 6.55 -3.81 4.53
CA GLU A 108 7.93 -3.31 4.45
C GLU A 108 8.33 -3.08 2.98
N LEU A 109 8.08 -4.06 2.12
CA LEU A 109 8.42 -3.99 0.70
C LEU A 109 7.61 -2.96 -0.08
N VAL A 110 6.35 -2.71 0.32
CA VAL A 110 5.55 -1.58 -0.21
C VAL A 110 6.20 -0.25 0.16
N GLU A 111 6.61 -0.08 1.42
CA GLU A 111 7.25 1.15 1.89
C GLU A 111 8.62 1.38 1.22
N GLU A 112 9.45 0.34 1.10
CA GLU A 112 10.71 0.39 0.37
C GLU A 112 10.48 0.79 -1.10
N THR A 113 9.48 0.20 -1.75
CA THR A 113 9.12 0.53 -3.13
C THR A 113 8.73 2.02 -3.27
N ALA A 114 7.95 2.55 -2.33
CA ALA A 114 7.56 3.95 -2.31
C ALA A 114 8.76 4.89 -2.07
N GLN A 115 9.68 4.51 -1.18
CA GLN A 115 10.94 5.24 -0.97
C GLN A 115 11.77 5.32 -2.25
N ILE A 116 11.95 4.19 -2.95
CA ILE A 116 12.70 4.16 -4.22
C ILE A 116 12.01 5.05 -5.26
N ALA A 117 10.68 5.01 -5.36
CA ALA A 117 9.93 5.86 -6.28
C ALA A 117 10.17 7.35 -6.00
N TRP A 118 10.13 7.76 -4.72
CA TRP A 118 10.46 9.12 -4.32
C TRP A 118 11.90 9.51 -4.63
N LEU A 119 12.87 8.62 -4.41
CA LEU A 119 14.28 8.88 -4.77
C LEU A 119 14.47 9.06 -6.28
N VAL A 120 13.70 8.34 -7.10
CA VAL A 120 13.70 8.52 -8.56
C VAL A 120 13.18 9.90 -8.95
N GLU A 121 12.08 10.36 -8.36
CA GLU A 121 11.54 11.70 -8.63
C GLU A 121 12.47 12.80 -8.09
N LEU A 122 13.02 12.64 -6.89
CA LEU A 122 13.98 13.56 -6.31
C LEU A 122 15.22 13.72 -7.20
N LYS A 123 15.76 12.62 -7.73
CA LYS A 123 16.89 12.64 -8.67
C LYS A 123 16.58 13.43 -9.94
N LYS A 124 15.35 13.38 -10.45
CA LYS A 124 14.93 14.19 -11.62
C LYS A 124 14.94 15.68 -11.27
N ILE A 125 14.40 16.05 -10.12
CA ILE A 125 14.38 17.44 -9.63
C ILE A 125 15.81 17.97 -9.48
N CYS A 126 16.69 17.22 -8.80
CA CYS A 126 18.09 17.64 -8.59
C CYS A 126 18.87 17.80 -9.91
N ARG A 127 18.56 17.02 -10.95
CA ARG A 127 19.19 17.16 -12.27
C ARG A 127 18.73 18.40 -13.05
N GLN A 128 17.53 18.88 -12.76
CA GLN A 128 16.95 20.06 -13.39
C GLN A 128 17.31 21.35 -12.65
N ALA A 129 17.85 21.26 -11.44
CA ALA A 129 18.31 22.42 -10.68
C ALA A 129 19.43 23.15 -11.42
N PRO A 130 19.39 24.49 -11.52
CA PRO A 130 20.47 25.26 -12.14
C PRO A 130 21.79 24.93 -11.44
N GLN A 131 22.81 24.58 -12.23
CA GLN A 131 24.17 24.47 -11.69
C GLN A 131 24.57 25.87 -11.21
N ILE A 132 24.70 26.06 -9.90
CA ILE A 132 25.28 27.28 -9.35
C ILE A 132 26.73 27.27 -9.82
N VAL A 133 27.02 28.02 -10.90
CA VAL A 133 28.38 28.27 -11.35
C VAL A 133 29.05 29.06 -10.23
N ARG A 134 29.87 28.37 -9.43
CA ARG A 134 30.74 29.03 -8.45
C ARG A 134 31.86 29.70 -9.23
N HIS A 135 31.85 31.03 -9.27
CA HIS A 135 32.97 31.86 -9.70
C HIS A 135 34.12 31.77 -8.68
#